data_AF-A0A316AER0-F1
#
_entry.id   AF-A0A316AER0-F1
#
_cell.length_a   1.000
_cell.length_b   1.000
_cell.length_c   1.000
_cell.angle_alpha   90.00
_cell.angle_beta   90.00
_cell.angle_gamma   90.00
#
_symmetry.space_group_name_H-M   'P 1'
#
loop_
_entity.id
_entity.type
_entity.pdbx_description
1 polymer ?
#
loop_
_entity_poly.entity_id
_entity_poly.type
_entity_poly.pdbx_seq_one_letter_code
_entity_poly.pdbx_strand_id
1 'polypeptide(L)'
;MSTTEKSDAPSTPRRRPAGIGATLVTAVIVVALAALVWQGPTWFSEDGVPGAAQPGPAVLTLVLGALALVGWRTAPRRSWRVVDIVVASVLGVAVGLLFTLFNLAWNPISGLLGGFAFLGAVLTGPWLLGGVVGGLVIRRPGAAVFVELVAAVVSALIGNQWGFFTVIYGLVQGLGAEVVLAVLLYRQWGLTAGLLAGLGAGAAFGVLENLVSNAALPTGFQLTYLALAAVVSGAITAGLGGWALTRALARTGALAPLASGRNAQRV
;
A
#
# COMPACT_ATOMS: atom_id res chain seq x y z
N MET A 1 46.27 46.32 -25.03
CA MET A 1 46.38 44.94 -25.54
C MET A 1 45.85 44.02 -24.46
N SER A 2 44.72 43.39 -24.76
CA SER A 2 43.92 42.53 -23.88
C SER A 2 44.65 41.22 -23.57
N THR A 3 44.48 40.67 -22.35
CA THR A 3 44.04 39.28 -22.15
C THR A 3 43.45 39.12 -20.75
N THR A 4 42.12 39.19 -20.66
CA THR A 4 41.33 38.71 -19.52
C THR A 4 41.28 37.20 -19.53
N GLU A 5 41.80 36.58 -18.47
CA GLU A 5 41.76 35.14 -18.23
C GLU A 5 40.31 34.70 -17.95
N LYS A 6 39.76 33.92 -18.88
CA LYS A 6 38.39 33.41 -18.82
C LYS A 6 38.36 32.20 -17.90
N SER A 7 37.82 32.38 -16.70
CA SER A 7 37.53 31.31 -15.74
C SER A 7 36.48 30.36 -16.35
N ASP A 8 36.90 29.15 -16.71
CA ASP A 8 36.02 28.05 -17.10
C ASP A 8 35.40 27.41 -15.83
N ALA A 9 34.15 27.77 -15.54
CA ALA A 9 33.35 27.10 -14.53
C ALA A 9 32.87 25.72 -15.04
N PRO A 10 32.92 24.66 -14.22
CA PRO A 10 32.51 23.33 -14.65
C PRO A 10 30.99 23.27 -14.93
N SER A 11 30.63 22.92 -16.16
CA SER A 11 29.23 22.73 -16.57
C SER A 11 28.60 21.56 -15.83
N THR A 12 27.61 21.83 -14.98
CA THR A 12 26.86 20.79 -14.27
C THR A 12 26.04 19.96 -15.28
N PRO A 13 26.19 18.62 -15.32
CA PRO A 13 25.45 17.79 -16.27
C PRO A 13 23.96 17.78 -15.92
N ARG A 14 23.11 18.23 -16.85
CA ARG A 14 21.64 18.12 -16.74
C ARG A 14 21.25 16.64 -16.78
N ARG A 15 20.99 16.06 -15.61
CA ARG A 15 20.45 14.69 -15.49
C ARG A 15 19.02 14.66 -16.06
N ARG A 16 18.81 13.88 -17.12
CA ARG A 16 17.48 13.60 -17.68
C ARG A 16 16.64 12.82 -16.64
N PRO A 17 15.38 13.21 -16.36
CA PRO A 17 14.53 12.45 -15.44
C PRO A 17 14.19 11.09 -16.07
N ALA A 18 14.58 10.01 -15.39
CA ALA A 18 14.22 8.65 -15.80
C ALA A 18 12.71 8.42 -15.55
N GLY A 19 12.01 7.87 -16.55
CA GLY A 19 10.56 7.79 -16.62
C GLY A 19 9.95 6.81 -15.62
N ILE A 20 8.89 7.26 -14.95
CA ILE A 20 8.02 6.53 -14.01
C ILE A 20 7.56 5.15 -14.56
N GLY A 21 7.44 5.01 -15.89
CA GLY A 21 7.06 3.76 -16.55
C GLY A 21 8.03 2.59 -16.32
N ALA A 22 9.34 2.85 -16.21
CA ALA A 22 10.32 1.78 -15.99
C ALA A 22 10.20 1.16 -14.59
N THR A 23 9.82 1.95 -13.59
CA THR A 23 9.65 1.50 -12.20
C THR A 23 8.40 0.62 -12.06
N LEU A 24 7.30 1.00 -12.71
CA LEU A 24 6.06 0.20 -12.72
C LEU A 24 6.27 -1.14 -13.43
N VAL A 25 6.96 -1.15 -14.58
CA VAL A 25 7.30 -2.38 -15.31
C VAL A 25 8.18 -3.30 -14.46
N THR A 26 9.16 -2.75 -13.75
CA THR A 26 10.05 -3.55 -12.89
C THR A 26 9.30 -4.15 -11.69
N ALA A 27 8.43 -3.38 -11.04
CA ALA A 27 7.60 -3.90 -9.94
C ALA A 27 6.65 -5.01 -10.40
N VAL A 28 6.02 -4.84 -11.57
CA VAL A 28 5.15 -5.87 -12.17
C VAL A 28 5.94 -7.14 -12.51
N ILE A 29 7.16 -7.01 -13.04
CA ILE A 29 8.03 -8.17 -13.34
C ILE A 29 8.44 -8.90 -12.06
N VAL A 30 8.80 -8.18 -11.00
CA VAL A 30 9.16 -8.79 -9.71
C VAL A 30 7.99 -9.57 -9.11
N VAL A 31 6.78 -9.02 -9.19
CA VAL A 31 5.55 -9.70 -8.73
C VAL A 31 5.21 -10.90 -9.58
N ALA A 32 5.32 -10.78 -10.91
CA ALA A 32 5.08 -11.89 -11.83
C ALA A 32 6.08 -13.04 -11.61
N LEU A 33 7.34 -12.74 -11.36
CA LEU A 33 8.37 -13.74 -11.04
C LEU A 33 8.13 -14.37 -9.65
N ALA A 34 7.73 -13.58 -8.65
CA ALA A 34 7.37 -14.10 -7.33
C ALA A 34 6.14 -15.03 -7.39
N ALA A 35 5.17 -14.71 -8.25
CA ALA A 35 4.01 -15.55 -8.52
C ALA A 35 4.35 -16.80 -9.36
N LEU A 36 5.33 -16.73 -10.27
CA LEU A 36 5.74 -17.87 -11.10
C LEU A 36 6.52 -18.94 -10.31
N VAL A 37 7.26 -18.52 -9.28
CA VAL A 37 8.04 -19.41 -8.41
C VAL A 37 7.20 -19.95 -7.25
N TRP A 38 5.95 -19.49 -7.11
CA TRP A 38 5.03 -19.88 -6.06
C TRP A 38 4.41 -21.26 -6.31
N GLN A 39 4.62 -22.20 -5.38
CA GLN A 39 4.11 -23.59 -5.46
C GLN A 39 2.79 -23.81 -4.68
N GLY A 40 2.15 -22.76 -4.19
CA GLY A 40 0.88 -22.86 -3.48
C GLY A 40 1.00 -22.99 -1.95
N PRO A 41 -0.16 -23.16 -1.29
CA PRO A 41 -0.29 -23.48 0.13
C PRO A 41 0.45 -24.73 0.64
N THR A 42 1.71 -24.65 1.07
CA THR A 42 2.38 -25.82 1.69
C THR A 42 2.08 -25.98 3.19
N TRP A 43 1.15 -25.21 3.75
CA TRP A 43 0.79 -25.22 5.17
C TRP A 43 -0.14 -26.38 5.58
N PHE A 44 -0.68 -27.11 4.61
CA PHE A 44 -1.23 -28.45 4.80
C PHE A 44 -0.38 -29.40 3.95
N SER A 45 0.39 -30.29 4.59
CA SER A 45 0.69 -31.57 3.93
C SER A 45 -0.64 -32.33 3.77
N GLU A 46 -0.67 -33.33 2.89
CA GLU A 46 -1.79 -34.29 2.80
C GLU A 46 -2.16 -34.91 4.17
N ASP A 47 -1.31 -34.75 5.18
CA ASP A 47 -1.37 -35.36 6.51
C ASP A 47 -1.73 -34.40 7.67
N GLY A 48 -1.94 -33.10 7.42
CA GLY A 48 -2.51 -32.18 8.42
C GLY A 48 -1.66 -31.82 9.66
N VAL A 49 -0.33 -31.98 9.63
CA VAL A 49 0.55 -31.60 10.76
C VAL A 49 1.16 -30.20 10.56
N PRO A 50 1.12 -29.27 11.53
CA PRO A 50 1.71 -27.94 11.41
C PRO A 50 3.25 -28.01 11.45
N GLY A 51 3.88 -28.08 10.28
CA GLY A 51 5.33 -27.98 10.13
C GLY A 51 5.77 -26.53 9.97
N ALA A 52 6.67 -26.07 10.84
CA ALA A 52 7.25 -24.73 10.79
C ALA A 52 8.05 -24.50 9.49
N ALA A 53 7.46 -23.85 8.49
CA ALA A 53 8.15 -23.44 7.27
C ALA A 53 8.16 -21.91 7.16
N GLN A 54 9.28 -21.33 7.59
CA GLN A 54 9.61 -19.90 7.42
C GLN A 54 9.62 -19.55 5.91
N PRO A 55 9.24 -18.31 5.52
CA PRO A 55 9.31 -17.87 4.13
C PRO A 55 10.75 -17.95 3.62
N GLY A 56 10.94 -18.61 2.48
CA GLY A 56 12.26 -18.82 1.89
C GLY A 56 12.99 -17.49 1.60
N PRO A 57 14.33 -17.43 1.75
CA PRO A 57 15.13 -16.20 1.63
C PRO A 57 15.01 -15.46 0.28
N ALA A 58 14.56 -16.15 -0.78
CA ALA A 58 14.29 -15.57 -2.10
C ALA A 58 13.09 -14.61 -2.11
N VAL A 59 12.05 -14.89 -1.32
CA VAL A 59 10.83 -14.07 -1.25
C VAL A 59 11.10 -12.78 -0.48
N LEU A 60 11.84 -12.88 0.63
CA LEU A 60 12.32 -11.73 1.40
C LEU A 60 13.20 -10.80 0.57
N THR A 61 14.10 -11.36 -0.25
CA THR A 61 14.98 -10.54 -1.13
C THR A 61 14.21 -9.85 -2.24
N LEU A 62 13.17 -10.47 -2.81
CA LEU A 62 12.32 -9.82 -3.83
C LEU A 62 11.46 -8.69 -3.24
N VAL A 63 10.88 -8.90 -2.06
CA VAL A 63 10.11 -7.87 -1.34
C VAL A 63 11.00 -6.70 -0.94
N LEU A 64 12.19 -6.97 -0.36
CA LEU A 64 13.16 -5.94 -0.01
C LEU A 64 13.69 -5.21 -1.27
N GLY A 65 13.88 -5.94 -2.38
CA GLY A 65 14.25 -5.37 -3.66
C GLY A 65 13.19 -4.43 -4.24
N ALA A 66 11.90 -4.81 -4.15
CA ALA A 66 10.78 -3.97 -4.59
C ALA A 66 10.65 -2.70 -3.71
N LEU A 67 10.76 -2.83 -2.39
CA LEU A 67 10.75 -1.72 -1.45
C LEU A 67 11.93 -0.75 -1.70
N ALA A 68 13.14 -1.29 -1.97
CA ALA A 68 14.31 -0.49 -2.31
C ALA A 68 14.13 0.25 -3.66
N LEU A 69 13.59 -0.42 -4.68
CA LEU A 69 13.38 0.20 -6.00
C LEU A 69 12.31 1.30 -5.99
N VAL A 70 11.22 1.12 -5.24
CA VAL A 70 10.17 2.14 -5.05
C VAL A 70 10.71 3.33 -4.25
N GLY A 71 11.52 3.08 -3.23
CA GLY A 71 12.12 4.14 -2.40
C GLY A 71 13.22 4.95 -3.10
N TRP A 72 13.92 4.39 -4.09
CA TRP A 72 15.20 4.96 -4.57
C TRP A 72 15.12 5.91 -5.77
N ARG A 73 13.98 6.02 -6.47
CA ARG A 73 13.91 6.79 -7.74
C ARG A 73 12.86 7.89 -7.80
N THR A 74 12.68 8.67 -6.73
CA THR A 74 11.90 9.92 -6.80
C THR A 74 12.81 11.13 -7.03
N ALA A 75 12.42 12.01 -7.96
CA ALA A 75 13.15 13.20 -8.41
C ALA A 75 13.60 14.12 -7.24
N PRO A 76 14.71 14.87 -7.39
CA PRO A 76 15.42 15.55 -6.28
C PRO A 76 14.65 16.63 -5.50
N ARG A 77 13.40 16.97 -5.88
CA ARG A 77 12.54 17.90 -5.14
C ARG A 77 11.48 17.22 -4.24
N ARG A 78 11.31 15.89 -4.35
CA ARG A 78 10.37 15.09 -3.52
C ARG A 78 11.00 13.79 -3.02
N SER A 79 12.33 13.77 -2.84
CA SER A 79 13.04 12.61 -2.31
C SER A 79 12.57 12.28 -0.89
N TRP A 80 12.55 10.99 -0.59
CA TRP A 80 12.32 10.48 0.75
C TRP A 80 13.47 10.93 1.66
N ARG A 81 13.12 11.49 2.82
CA ARG A 81 14.10 11.69 3.89
C ARG A 81 14.22 10.40 4.70
N VAL A 82 15.35 10.20 5.40
CA VAL A 82 15.50 9.06 6.31
C VAL A 82 14.35 8.98 7.30
N VAL A 83 13.94 10.11 7.89
CA VAL A 83 12.78 10.18 8.79
C VAL A 83 11.47 9.78 8.10
N ASP A 84 11.29 10.08 6.82
CA ASP A 84 10.08 9.71 6.08
C ASP A 84 10.01 8.17 5.95
N ILE A 85 11.16 7.53 5.67
CA ILE A 85 11.26 6.06 5.57
C ILE A 85 11.01 5.40 6.93
N VAL A 86 11.68 5.89 7.98
CA VAL A 86 11.54 5.32 9.33
C VAL A 86 10.09 5.40 9.82
N VAL A 87 9.44 6.55 9.67
CA VAL A 87 8.04 6.70 10.10
C VAL A 87 7.11 5.84 9.24
N ALA A 88 7.34 5.75 7.92
CA ALA A 88 6.56 4.88 7.05
C ALA A 88 6.69 3.39 7.45
N SER A 89 7.89 2.93 7.78
CA SER A 89 8.12 1.56 8.23
C SER A 89 7.42 1.28 9.56
N VAL A 90 7.54 2.17 10.54
CA VAL A 90 6.85 2.02 11.85
C VAL A 90 5.34 2.00 11.66
N LEU A 91 4.81 2.88 10.82
CA LEU A 91 3.40 2.93 10.49
C LEU A 91 2.94 1.65 9.79
N GLY A 92 3.71 1.16 8.81
CA GLY A 92 3.44 -0.10 8.11
C GLY A 92 3.41 -1.29 9.06
N VAL A 93 4.36 -1.38 10.00
CA VAL A 93 4.35 -2.43 11.03
C VAL A 93 3.12 -2.32 11.92
N ALA A 94 2.78 -1.13 12.41
CA ALA A 94 1.60 -0.92 13.25
C ALA A 94 0.30 -1.32 12.52
N VAL A 95 0.17 -0.96 11.24
CA VAL A 95 -0.97 -1.34 10.40
C VAL A 95 -0.96 -2.84 10.11
N GLY A 96 0.20 -3.47 9.90
CA GLY A 96 0.32 -4.92 9.72
C GLY A 96 -0.12 -5.72 10.95
N LEU A 97 0.10 -5.19 12.15
CA LEU A 97 -0.46 -5.74 13.38
C LEU A 97 -1.98 -5.57 13.43
N LEU A 98 -2.51 -4.44 12.97
CA LEU A 98 -3.96 -4.24 12.81
C LEU A 98 -4.56 -5.25 11.83
N PHE A 99 -3.89 -5.52 10.70
CA PHE A 99 -4.33 -6.54 9.74
C PHE A 99 -4.36 -7.91 10.40
N THR A 100 -3.33 -8.24 11.15
CA THR A 100 -3.26 -9.50 11.90
C THR A 100 -4.44 -9.64 12.85
N LEU A 101 -4.74 -8.62 13.66
CA LEU A 101 -5.91 -8.65 14.55
C LEU A 101 -7.21 -8.83 13.78
N PHE A 102 -7.35 -8.16 12.63
CA PHE A 102 -8.54 -8.28 11.79
C PHE A 102 -8.64 -9.66 11.11
N ASN A 103 -7.52 -10.28 10.74
CA ASN A 103 -7.48 -11.65 10.22
C ASN A 103 -8.03 -12.65 11.24
N LEU A 104 -7.68 -12.49 12.53
CA LEU A 104 -8.21 -13.33 13.61
C LEU A 104 -9.74 -13.16 13.74
N ALA A 105 -10.24 -11.94 13.57
CA ALA A 105 -11.67 -11.66 13.62
C ALA A 105 -12.43 -12.11 12.37
N TRP A 106 -11.75 -12.33 11.24
CA TRP A 106 -12.39 -12.62 9.96
C TRP A 106 -13.21 -13.91 9.97
N ASN A 107 -12.63 -15.02 10.45
CA ASN A 107 -13.30 -16.32 10.46
C ASN A 107 -14.59 -16.34 11.31
N PRO A 108 -14.62 -15.83 12.55
CA PRO A 108 -15.87 -15.79 13.31
C PRO A 108 -16.90 -14.84 12.66
N ILE A 109 -16.49 -13.69 12.12
CA ILE A 109 -17.40 -12.76 11.45
C ILE A 109 -18.00 -13.40 10.19
N SER A 110 -17.17 -14.02 9.35
CA SER A 110 -17.61 -14.68 8.13
C SER A 110 -18.42 -15.95 8.38
N GLY A 111 -18.18 -16.67 9.49
CA GLY A 111 -19.04 -17.77 9.92
C GLY A 111 -20.44 -17.31 10.30
N LEU A 112 -20.57 -16.19 11.01
CA LEU A 112 -21.87 -15.63 11.41
C LEU A 112 -22.62 -15.00 10.22
N LEU A 113 -21.88 -14.39 9.30
CA LEU A 113 -22.43 -13.62 8.18
C LEU A 113 -22.29 -14.36 6.83
N GLY A 114 -22.08 -15.67 6.84
CA GLY A 114 -21.74 -16.46 5.64
C GLY A 114 -22.81 -16.43 4.54
N GLY A 115 -24.06 -16.11 4.88
CA GLY A 115 -25.14 -15.90 3.90
C GLY A 115 -25.09 -14.55 3.17
N PHE A 116 -24.26 -13.61 3.60
CA PHE A 116 -24.14 -12.30 2.97
C PHE A 116 -23.08 -12.31 1.88
N ALA A 117 -23.53 -12.43 0.62
CA ALA A 117 -22.67 -12.60 -0.54
C ALA A 117 -21.66 -11.46 -0.79
N PHE A 118 -21.89 -10.26 -0.22
CA PHE A 118 -21.00 -9.09 -0.39
C PHE A 118 -20.17 -8.77 0.86
N LEU A 119 -20.04 -9.71 1.80
CA LEU A 119 -19.30 -9.50 3.05
C LEU A 119 -17.87 -9.02 2.82
N GLY A 120 -17.14 -9.65 1.90
CA GLY A 120 -15.79 -9.26 1.50
C GLY A 120 -15.70 -7.82 1.01
N ALA A 121 -16.66 -7.39 0.20
CA ALA A 121 -16.69 -6.04 -0.33
C ALA A 121 -16.93 -4.99 0.76
N VAL A 122 -17.77 -5.30 1.76
CA VAL A 122 -18.17 -4.34 2.81
C VAL A 122 -17.18 -4.28 3.97
N LEU A 123 -16.49 -5.39 4.26
CA LEU A 123 -15.62 -5.49 5.43
C LEU A 123 -14.13 -5.46 5.12
N THR A 124 -13.71 -5.32 3.86
CA THR A 124 -12.27 -5.26 3.53
C THR A 124 -11.58 -3.96 3.96
N GLY A 125 -12.33 -2.92 4.34
CA GLY A 125 -11.82 -1.58 4.64
C GLY A 125 -10.61 -1.51 5.59
N PRO A 126 -10.54 -2.29 6.68
CA PRO A 126 -9.39 -2.27 7.59
C PRO A 126 -8.08 -2.63 6.90
N TRP A 127 -8.10 -3.55 5.91
CA TRP A 127 -6.90 -3.90 5.13
C TRP A 127 -6.48 -2.82 4.13
N LEU A 128 -7.28 -1.79 3.89
CA LEU A 128 -6.92 -0.71 2.95
C LEU A 128 -6.32 0.51 3.67
N LEU A 129 -6.27 0.49 5.01
CA LEU A 129 -5.88 1.63 5.83
C LEU A 129 -4.40 2.01 5.64
N GLY A 130 -3.51 1.06 5.39
CA GLY A 130 -2.09 1.31 5.25
C GLY A 130 -1.79 2.28 4.11
N GLY A 131 -2.41 2.05 2.95
CA GLY A 131 -2.27 2.88 1.76
C GLY A 131 -2.76 4.31 1.99
N VAL A 132 -3.95 4.45 2.57
CA VAL A 132 -4.54 5.78 2.83
C VAL A 132 -3.71 6.54 3.86
N VAL A 133 -3.45 5.94 5.03
CA VAL A 133 -2.75 6.61 6.14
C VAL A 133 -1.30 6.89 5.74
N GLY A 134 -0.62 5.95 5.09
CA GLY A 134 0.74 6.13 4.59
C GLY A 134 0.86 7.31 3.64
N GLY A 135 -0.06 7.41 2.67
CA GLY A 135 -0.13 8.53 1.74
C GLY A 135 -0.35 9.88 2.44
N LEU A 136 -1.34 9.95 3.34
CA LEU A 136 -1.72 11.20 4.02
C LEU A 136 -0.67 11.68 5.04
N VAL A 137 0.02 10.75 5.72
CA VAL A 137 1.02 11.03 6.75
C VAL A 137 2.36 11.41 6.13
N ILE A 138 2.88 10.60 5.20
CA ILE A 138 4.24 10.76 4.67
C ILE A 138 4.28 11.79 3.54
N ARG A 139 3.21 11.88 2.74
CA ARG A 139 3.05 12.87 1.67
C ARG A 139 4.16 12.84 0.61
N ARG A 140 4.65 11.64 0.30
CA ARG A 140 5.66 11.37 -0.73
C ARG A 140 5.11 10.42 -1.80
N PRO A 141 5.57 10.53 -3.06
CA PRO A 141 5.29 9.52 -4.06
C PRO A 141 5.79 8.14 -3.61
N GLY A 142 4.92 7.14 -3.74
CA GLY A 142 5.13 5.75 -3.33
C GLY A 142 4.82 5.47 -1.85
N ALA A 143 4.37 6.46 -1.07
CA ALA A 143 4.14 6.27 0.35
C ALA A 143 2.93 5.37 0.66
N ALA A 144 1.87 5.44 -0.15
CA ALA A 144 0.71 4.58 0.05
C ALA A 144 1.10 3.12 -0.23
N VAL A 145 1.76 2.87 -1.36
CA VAL A 145 2.27 1.54 -1.71
C VAL A 145 3.21 1.01 -0.64
N PHE A 146 4.17 1.82 -0.18
CA PHE A 146 5.18 1.37 0.77
C PHE A 146 4.57 0.92 2.10
N VAL A 147 3.70 1.74 2.70
CA VAL A 147 3.11 1.45 4.01
C VAL A 147 2.17 0.24 3.93
N GLU A 148 1.35 0.17 2.89
CA GLU A 148 0.45 -0.95 2.65
C GLU A 148 1.21 -2.27 2.41
N LEU A 149 2.27 -2.21 1.60
CA LEU A 149 3.10 -3.37 1.32
C LEU A 149 3.83 -3.86 2.58
N VAL A 150 4.40 -2.96 3.39
CA VAL A 150 5.01 -3.33 4.67
C VAL A 150 3.97 -3.96 5.61
N ALA A 151 2.76 -3.40 5.68
CA ALA A 151 1.68 -3.95 6.49
C ALA A 151 1.29 -5.37 6.05
N ALA A 152 1.10 -5.57 4.75
CA ALA A 152 0.76 -6.86 4.18
C ALA A 152 1.87 -7.90 4.37
N VAL A 153 3.15 -7.50 4.24
CA VAL A 153 4.30 -8.36 4.52
C VAL A 153 4.32 -8.76 6.00
N VAL A 154 4.20 -7.82 6.93
CA VAL A 154 4.16 -8.12 8.37
C VAL A 154 3.02 -9.08 8.70
N SER A 155 1.83 -8.83 8.14
CA SER A 155 0.67 -9.70 8.33
C SER A 155 0.87 -11.11 7.76
N ALA A 156 1.52 -11.23 6.60
CA ALA A 156 1.85 -12.52 6.00
C ALA A 156 2.93 -13.27 6.79
N LEU A 157 3.93 -12.56 7.32
CA LEU A 157 5.02 -13.12 8.13
C LEU A 157 4.54 -13.65 9.48
N ILE A 158 3.58 -12.97 10.11
CA ILE A 158 2.95 -13.47 11.34
C ILE A 158 2.11 -14.72 11.05
N GLY A 159 1.56 -14.81 9.84
CA GLY A 159 0.76 -15.95 9.38
C GLY A 159 -0.73 -15.60 9.35
N ASN A 160 -1.37 -15.94 8.24
CA ASN A 160 -2.81 -15.82 8.05
C ASN A 160 -3.30 -16.83 6.98
N GLN A 161 -4.61 -16.99 6.87
CA GLN A 161 -5.27 -17.97 6.01
C GLN A 161 -5.03 -17.77 4.49
N TRP A 162 -4.63 -16.57 4.06
CA TRP A 162 -4.33 -16.26 2.66
C TRP A 162 -2.83 -16.36 2.32
N GLY A 163 -1.98 -16.60 3.32
CA GLY A 163 -0.54 -16.68 3.15
C GLY A 163 0.02 -15.43 2.48
N PHE A 164 0.99 -15.60 1.57
CA PHE A 164 1.61 -14.47 0.88
C PHE A 164 0.78 -13.90 -0.28
N PHE A 165 -0.36 -14.50 -0.64
CA PHE A 165 -1.32 -13.81 -1.50
C PHE A 165 -1.77 -12.47 -0.89
N THR A 166 -1.75 -12.35 0.44
CA THR A 166 -1.89 -11.09 1.19
C THR A 166 -0.96 -9.98 0.68
N VAL A 167 0.28 -10.30 0.32
CA VAL A 167 1.28 -9.33 -0.15
C VAL A 167 0.92 -8.79 -1.53
N ILE A 168 0.37 -9.64 -2.41
CA ILE A 168 -0.12 -9.24 -3.73
C ILE A 168 -1.31 -8.29 -3.57
N TYR A 169 -2.25 -8.63 -2.68
CA TYR A 169 -3.37 -7.77 -2.35
C TYR A 169 -2.92 -6.41 -1.82
N GLY A 170 -2.02 -6.39 -0.82
CA GLY A 170 -1.49 -5.14 -0.27
C GLY A 170 -0.81 -4.27 -1.33
N LEU A 171 -0.03 -4.88 -2.23
CA LEU A 171 0.56 -4.13 -3.33
C LEU A 171 -0.49 -3.49 -4.24
N VAL A 172 -1.49 -4.25 -4.69
CA VAL A 172 -2.53 -3.76 -5.60
C VAL A 172 -3.40 -2.70 -4.95
N GLN A 173 -3.79 -2.89 -3.68
CA GLN A 173 -4.54 -1.92 -2.89
C GLN A 173 -3.75 -0.62 -2.68
N GLY A 174 -2.47 -0.75 -2.31
CA GLY A 174 -1.56 0.38 -2.14
C GLY A 174 -1.36 1.16 -3.43
N LEU A 175 -1.26 0.46 -4.57
CA LEU A 175 -1.22 1.08 -5.90
C LEU A 175 -2.53 1.82 -6.21
N GLY A 176 -3.68 1.24 -5.87
CA GLY A 176 -4.99 1.87 -6.01
C GLY A 176 -5.06 3.23 -5.30
N ALA A 177 -4.60 3.31 -4.05
CA ALA A 177 -4.51 4.57 -3.31
C ALA A 177 -3.48 5.54 -3.93
N GLU A 178 -2.31 5.03 -4.32
CA GLU A 178 -1.21 5.84 -4.84
C GLU A 178 -1.54 6.50 -6.19
N VAL A 179 -2.23 5.78 -7.08
CA VAL A 179 -2.68 6.34 -8.37
C VAL A 179 -3.57 7.55 -8.15
N VAL A 180 -4.48 7.50 -7.17
CA VAL A 180 -5.33 8.64 -6.85
C VAL A 180 -4.52 9.82 -6.32
N LEU A 181 -3.58 9.58 -5.40
CA LEU A 181 -2.70 10.64 -4.89
C LEU A 181 -1.82 11.25 -6.00
N ALA A 182 -1.41 10.44 -6.97
CA ALA A 182 -0.69 10.88 -8.16
C ALA A 182 -1.56 11.74 -9.07
N VAL A 183 -2.84 11.37 -9.29
CA VAL A 183 -3.82 12.18 -10.03
C VAL A 183 -4.06 13.53 -9.32
N LEU A 184 -4.07 13.55 -7.99
CA LEU A 184 -4.11 14.78 -7.19
C LEU A 184 -2.76 15.53 -7.15
N LEU A 185 -1.78 15.09 -7.94
CA LEU A 185 -0.44 15.65 -8.10
C LEU A 185 0.34 15.77 -6.77
N TYR A 186 -0.07 15.01 -5.75
CA TYR A 186 0.43 15.13 -4.37
C TYR A 186 0.32 16.57 -3.84
N ARG A 187 -0.78 17.26 -4.16
CA ARG A 187 -1.04 18.65 -3.74
C ARG A 187 -2.14 18.78 -2.69
N GLN A 188 -2.98 17.76 -2.53
CA GLN A 188 -4.09 17.76 -1.58
C GLN A 188 -3.97 16.61 -0.59
N TRP A 189 -4.25 16.91 0.69
CA TRP A 189 -4.04 15.99 1.82
C TRP A 189 -5.16 16.05 2.87
N GLY A 190 -6.29 16.68 2.50
CA GLY A 190 -7.46 16.82 3.36
C GLY A 190 -8.39 15.62 3.26
N LEU A 191 -9.61 15.78 3.77
CA LEU A 191 -10.63 14.73 3.75
C LEU A 191 -10.88 14.19 2.34
N THR A 192 -10.99 15.06 1.33
CA THR A 192 -11.19 14.67 -0.07
C THR A 192 -10.10 13.74 -0.58
N ALA A 193 -8.83 14.01 -0.23
CA ALA A 193 -7.72 13.15 -0.62
C ALA A 193 -7.79 11.79 0.07
N GLY A 194 -8.19 11.75 1.35
CA GLY A 194 -8.41 10.51 2.08
C GLY A 194 -9.54 9.66 1.47
N LEU A 195 -10.71 10.28 1.25
CA LEU A 195 -11.86 9.60 0.63
C LEU A 195 -11.53 9.04 -0.75
N LEU A 196 -10.90 9.84 -1.62
CA LEU A 196 -10.55 9.40 -2.98
C LEU A 196 -9.45 8.34 -2.95
N ALA A 197 -8.42 8.46 -2.10
CA ALA A 197 -7.37 7.45 -1.98
C ALA A 197 -7.94 6.13 -1.47
N GLY A 198 -8.84 6.17 -0.48
CA GLY A 198 -9.57 5.00 -0.01
C GLY A 198 -10.42 4.39 -1.12
N LEU A 199 -11.14 5.22 -1.89
CA LEU A 199 -11.91 4.77 -3.05
C LEU A 199 -11.04 4.03 -4.07
N GLY A 200 -9.85 4.57 -4.36
CA GLY A 200 -8.87 3.93 -5.25
C GLY A 200 -8.38 2.59 -4.73
N ALA A 201 -8.05 2.49 -3.44
CA ALA A 201 -7.64 1.23 -2.82
C ALA A 201 -8.75 0.18 -2.85
N GLY A 202 -9.99 0.58 -2.52
CA GLY A 202 -11.15 -0.31 -2.53
C GLY A 202 -11.55 -0.75 -3.94
N ALA A 203 -11.42 0.13 -4.93
CA ALA A 203 -11.62 -0.22 -6.33
C ALA A 203 -10.56 -1.22 -6.81
N ALA A 204 -9.29 -0.99 -6.47
CA ALA A 204 -8.21 -1.91 -6.82
C ALA A 204 -8.39 -3.29 -6.16
N PHE A 205 -8.83 -3.33 -4.89
CA PHE A 205 -9.25 -4.56 -4.24
C PHE A 205 -10.39 -5.25 -4.99
N GLY A 206 -11.49 -4.53 -5.26
CA GLY A 206 -12.67 -5.11 -5.90
C GLY A 206 -12.39 -5.64 -7.31
N VAL A 207 -11.51 -4.97 -8.06
CA VAL A 207 -11.03 -5.48 -9.36
C VAL A 207 -10.25 -6.78 -9.17
N LEU A 208 -9.27 -6.80 -8.27
CA LEU A 208 -8.46 -7.99 -8.02
C LEU A 208 -9.32 -9.16 -7.54
N GLU A 209 -10.24 -8.92 -6.62
CA GLU A 209 -11.16 -9.94 -6.11
C GLU A 209 -12.08 -10.49 -7.21
N ASN A 210 -12.56 -9.63 -8.11
CA ASN A 210 -13.36 -10.07 -9.23
C ASN A 210 -12.58 -10.94 -10.22
N LEU A 211 -11.29 -10.68 -10.39
CA LEU A 211 -10.43 -11.48 -11.26
C LEU A 211 -10.06 -12.83 -10.63
N VAL A 212 -9.86 -12.86 -9.31
CA VAL A 212 -9.37 -14.05 -8.59
C VAL A 212 -10.51 -14.94 -8.13
N SER A 213 -11.53 -14.37 -7.49
CA SER A 213 -12.55 -15.12 -6.73
C SER A 213 -13.93 -15.08 -7.40
N ASN A 214 -14.30 -13.97 -8.04
CA ASN A 214 -15.65 -13.77 -8.58
C ASN A 214 -15.73 -13.86 -10.12
N ALA A 215 -14.70 -14.37 -10.79
CA ALA A 215 -14.60 -14.31 -12.26
C ALA A 215 -15.75 -15.04 -12.97
N ALA A 216 -16.23 -16.13 -12.38
CA ALA A 216 -17.35 -16.94 -12.88
C ALA A 216 -18.74 -16.39 -12.50
N LEU A 217 -18.81 -15.37 -11.64
CA LEU A 217 -20.08 -14.78 -11.20
C LEU A 217 -20.63 -13.78 -12.23
N PRO A 218 -21.96 -13.55 -12.25
CA PRO A 218 -22.57 -12.61 -13.20
C PRO A 218 -21.97 -11.21 -13.11
N THR A 219 -21.90 -10.51 -14.24
CA THR A 219 -21.35 -9.14 -14.30
C THR A 219 -22.04 -8.18 -13.32
N GLY A 220 -23.35 -8.32 -13.11
CA GLY A 220 -24.08 -7.51 -12.11
C GLY A 220 -23.56 -7.72 -10.68
N PHE A 221 -23.18 -8.95 -10.32
CA PHE A 221 -22.56 -9.24 -9.03
C PHE A 221 -21.18 -8.58 -8.93
N GLN A 222 -20.34 -8.75 -9.95
CA GLN A 222 -18.99 -8.19 -9.97
C GLN A 222 -18.98 -6.66 -9.86
N LEU A 223 -19.88 -5.98 -10.58
CA LEU A 223 -20.03 -4.52 -10.51
C LEU A 223 -20.52 -4.06 -9.13
N THR A 224 -21.46 -4.80 -8.54
CA THR A 224 -21.96 -4.50 -7.18
C THR A 224 -20.86 -4.70 -6.14
N TYR A 225 -20.12 -5.80 -6.23
CA TYR A 225 -18.99 -6.09 -5.36
C TYR A 225 -17.93 -4.98 -5.44
N LEU A 226 -17.54 -4.60 -6.67
CA LEU A 226 -16.59 -3.51 -6.92
C LEU A 226 -17.06 -2.20 -6.32
N ALA A 227 -18.33 -1.82 -6.54
CA ALA A 227 -18.89 -0.58 -6.03
C ALA A 227 -18.90 -0.54 -4.50
N LEU A 228 -19.30 -1.64 -3.85
CA LEU A 228 -19.29 -1.75 -2.39
C LEU A 228 -17.88 -1.72 -1.82
N ALA A 229 -16.93 -2.43 -2.46
CA ALA A 229 -15.53 -2.40 -2.06
C ALA A 229 -14.92 -1.00 -2.18
N ALA A 230 -15.18 -0.30 -3.29
CA ALA A 230 -14.69 1.05 -3.52
C ALA A 230 -15.31 2.07 -2.55
N VAL A 231 -16.62 2.03 -2.34
CA VAL A 231 -17.32 3.08 -1.57
C VAL A 231 -17.32 2.77 -0.08
N VAL A 232 -17.80 1.60 0.32
CA VAL A 232 -18.02 1.28 1.74
C VAL A 232 -16.70 0.96 2.43
N SER A 233 -15.95 -0.01 1.89
CA SER A 233 -14.65 -0.35 2.45
C SER A 233 -13.59 0.70 2.16
N GLY A 234 -13.51 1.13 0.90
CA GLY A 234 -12.51 2.07 0.43
C GLY A 234 -12.75 3.48 0.95
N ALA A 235 -13.72 4.20 0.40
CA ALA A 235 -13.91 5.62 0.70
C ALA A 235 -14.31 5.86 2.16
N ILE A 236 -15.27 5.08 2.69
CA ILE A 236 -15.79 5.29 4.05
C ILE A 236 -14.81 4.69 5.07
N THR A 237 -14.64 3.37 5.12
CA THR A 237 -13.86 2.76 6.21
C THR A 237 -12.38 3.16 6.14
N ALA A 238 -11.73 3.01 4.98
CA ALA A 238 -10.31 3.31 4.86
C ALA A 238 -10.02 4.79 4.64
N GLY A 239 -10.81 5.46 3.80
CA GLY A 239 -10.63 6.86 3.44
C GLY A 239 -10.94 7.83 4.57
N LEU A 240 -12.18 7.81 5.07
CA LEU A 240 -12.61 8.64 6.19
C LEU A 240 -11.91 8.19 7.48
N GLY A 241 -11.84 6.88 7.75
CA GLY A 241 -11.15 6.34 8.91
C GLY A 241 -9.66 6.66 8.93
N GLY A 242 -8.96 6.48 7.80
CA GLY A 242 -7.54 6.80 7.67
C GLY A 242 -7.25 8.31 7.78
N TRP A 243 -8.13 9.16 7.26
CA TRP A 243 -8.05 10.61 7.46
C TRP A 243 -8.25 10.99 8.94
N ALA A 244 -9.25 10.42 9.60
CA ALA A 244 -9.52 10.66 11.01
C ALA A 244 -8.35 10.19 11.89
N LEU A 245 -7.78 9.02 11.60
CA LEU A 245 -6.61 8.48 12.29
C LEU A 245 -5.38 9.37 12.09
N THR A 246 -5.13 9.84 10.87
CA THR A 246 -4.04 10.79 10.57
C THR A 246 -4.19 12.06 11.41
N ARG A 247 -5.42 12.58 11.57
CA ARG A 247 -5.68 13.76 12.40
C ARG A 247 -5.50 13.48 13.89
N ALA A 248 -5.92 12.31 14.38
CA ALA A 248 -5.70 11.90 15.76
C ALA A 248 -4.20 11.80 16.09
N LEU A 249 -3.42 11.14 15.22
CA LEU A 249 -1.96 11.04 15.33
C LEU A 249 -1.26 12.40 15.29
N ALA A 250 -1.79 13.35 14.51
CA ALA A 250 -1.24 14.69 14.47
C ALA A 250 -1.43 15.45 15.80
N ARG A 251 -2.55 15.22 16.50
CA ARG A 251 -2.84 15.85 17.80
C ARG A 251 -1.95 15.32 18.94
N THR A 252 -1.42 14.11 18.84
CA THR A 252 -0.51 13.56 19.85
C THR A 252 0.91 14.11 19.73
N GLY A 253 1.22 14.87 18.67
CA GLY A 253 2.58 15.36 18.39
C GLY A 253 3.49 14.31 17.73
N ALA A 254 3.06 13.05 17.59
CA ALA A 254 3.85 11.98 16.98
C ALA A 254 4.27 12.29 15.53
N LEU A 255 3.51 13.13 14.82
CA LEU A 255 3.79 13.52 13.44
C LEU A 255 4.58 14.82 13.30
N ALA A 256 5.05 15.44 14.40
CA ALA A 256 5.77 16.72 14.38
C ALA A 256 6.97 16.78 13.41
N PRO A 257 7.76 15.70 13.21
CA PRO A 257 8.87 15.69 12.23
C PRO A 257 8.43 15.73 10.75
N LEU A 258 7.15 15.44 10.48
CA LEU A 258 6.59 15.28 9.13
C LEU A 258 5.81 16.52 8.65
N ALA A 259 5.60 16.58 7.33
CA ALA A 259 4.78 17.62 6.72
C ALA A 259 3.31 17.58 7.20
N SER A 260 2.82 16.40 7.56
CA SER A 260 1.50 16.18 8.13
C SER A 260 1.32 16.84 9.51
N GLY A 261 2.29 16.72 10.40
CA GLY A 261 2.25 17.37 11.73
C GLY A 261 2.34 18.90 11.67
N ARG A 262 3.20 19.45 10.80
CA ARG A 262 3.35 20.92 10.65
C ARG A 262 2.09 21.65 10.17
N ASN A 263 1.23 20.99 9.42
CA ASN A 263 -0.05 21.57 8.97
C ASN A 263 -1.14 21.47 10.03
N ALA A 264 -1.09 20.45 10.91
CA ALA A 264 -2.08 20.27 11.97
C ALA A 264 -1.91 21.30 13.11
N GLN A 265 -0.71 21.86 13.28
CA GLN A 265 -0.43 22.93 14.24
C GLN A 265 -0.87 24.33 13.76
N ARG A 266 -1.36 24.46 12.52
CA ARG A 266 -1.80 25.74 11.92
C ARG A 266 -3.32 25.87 11.81
N VAL A 267 -4.06 24.89 12.32
CA VAL A 267 -5.53 24.87 12.40
C VAL A 267 -5.92 24.93 13.87
#